data_AF-A0AAX0U036-F1
#
_entry.id   AF-A0AAX0U036-F1
#
_cell.length_a   1.000
_cell.length_b   1.000
_cell.length_c   1.000
_cell.angle_alpha   90.00
_cell.angle_beta   90.00
_cell.angle_gamma   90.00
#
_symmetry.space_group_name_H-M   'P 1'
#
loop_
_entity.id
_entity.type
_entity.pdbx_description
1 polymer ?
#
loop_
_entity_poly.entity_id
_entity_poly.type
_entity_poly.pdbx_seq_one_letter_code
_entity_poly.pdbx_strand_id
1 'polypeptide(L)'
;MNLAGFEVGLDKPFFLIAGTCVVESEQMTIDTAGRLKEICATLGVPFIYKSSYDKANRSSGKSFRGLGMDEGLRILAEVKRQLNVPVLTDVHEIDEIAPVAAVVDVLQTPAFLCRQTDFIRACAQSGKPVNIKKGQFLAPHDMKNVIDKARDAARDAGLSEDRFMACERGVSFGYNNLVSDMRSLAIMRETGAPVVFDATHSVQLPGGQGTSSGGQREFVPVLARAALATGVAGLFMETHPNPAEAKSDGPNAVPLGRMAALLETLVTLDRAVKRVPFLENDFN
;
A
#
# COMPACT_ATOMS: atom_id res chain seq x y z
N MET A 1 -11.21 11.55 -4.84
CA MET A 1 -10.46 10.77 -5.84
C MET A 1 -11.23 9.50 -6.16
N ASN A 2 -11.52 9.26 -7.44
CA ASN A 2 -12.04 7.97 -7.89
C ASN A 2 -10.87 6.97 -7.99
N LEU A 3 -10.88 5.97 -7.11
CA LEU A 3 -9.90 4.89 -7.06
C LEU A 3 -10.55 3.60 -7.54
N ALA A 4 -10.25 3.22 -8.79
CA ALA A 4 -10.70 1.95 -9.38
C ALA A 4 -12.23 1.69 -9.27
N GLY A 5 -13.05 2.73 -9.42
CA GLY A 5 -14.52 2.63 -9.46
C GLY A 5 -15.23 3.02 -8.16
N PHE A 6 -14.51 3.49 -7.14
CA PHE A 6 -15.10 4.02 -5.91
C PHE A 6 -14.40 5.30 -5.42
N GLU A 7 -15.13 6.17 -4.73
CA GLU A 7 -14.58 7.41 -4.19
C GLU A 7 -13.79 7.17 -2.89
N VAL A 8 -12.61 7.78 -2.79
CA VAL A 8 -11.77 7.77 -1.59
C VAL A 8 -11.46 9.20 -1.14
N GLY A 9 -11.33 9.36 0.18
CA GLY A 9 -11.11 10.64 0.82
C GLY A 9 -11.27 10.57 2.34
N LEU A 10 -11.08 11.70 3.01
CA LEU A 10 -11.23 11.81 4.47
C LEU A 10 -12.70 11.83 4.91
N ASP A 11 -13.62 12.10 3.98
CA ASP A 11 -15.07 12.09 4.16
C ASP A 11 -15.71 10.75 3.75
N LYS A 12 -14.90 9.75 3.37
CA LYS A 12 -15.35 8.41 2.98
C LYS A 12 -14.87 7.36 3.99
N PRO A 13 -15.56 6.20 4.10
CA PRO A 13 -15.02 5.05 4.82
C PRO A 13 -13.61 4.73 4.33
N PHE A 14 -12.72 4.31 5.22
CA PHE A 14 -11.39 3.91 4.78
C PHE A 14 -11.47 2.74 3.77
N PHE A 15 -10.59 2.76 2.77
CA PHE A 15 -10.39 1.62 1.88
C PHE A 15 -9.19 0.77 2.33
N LEU A 16 -9.18 -0.50 1.94
CA LEU A 16 -8.10 -1.44 2.24
C LEU A 16 -7.37 -1.86 0.96
N ILE A 17 -6.06 -1.69 0.93
CA ILE A 17 -5.15 -2.38 0.01
C ILE A 17 -4.58 -3.58 0.76
N ALA A 18 -4.91 -4.81 0.36
CA ALA A 18 -4.38 -5.98 1.04
C ALA A 18 -4.23 -7.23 0.16
N GLY A 19 -3.30 -8.10 0.55
CA GLY A 19 -3.04 -9.39 -0.09
C GLY A 19 -1.70 -9.96 0.33
N THR A 20 -1.12 -10.88 -0.43
CA THR A 20 0.19 -11.45 -0.10
C THR A 20 1.34 -10.49 -0.41
N CYS A 21 2.50 -10.70 0.23
CA CYS A 21 3.68 -9.87 -0.03
C CYS A 21 4.17 -9.99 -1.49
N VAL A 22 4.15 -11.22 -2.01
CA VAL A 22 4.58 -11.60 -3.35
C VAL A 22 3.65 -12.69 -3.88
N VAL A 23 3.53 -12.81 -5.20
CA VAL A 23 2.83 -13.93 -5.82
C VAL A 23 3.66 -15.21 -5.64
N GLU A 24 3.11 -16.16 -4.88
CA GLU A 24 3.76 -17.45 -4.58
C GLU A 24 3.17 -18.61 -5.39
N SER A 25 1.86 -18.58 -5.63
CA SER A 25 1.12 -19.50 -6.50
C SER A 25 -0.23 -18.89 -6.89
N GLU A 26 -0.82 -19.37 -8.00
CA GLU A 26 -2.14 -18.93 -8.45
C GLU A 26 -3.23 -19.25 -7.42
N GLN A 27 -3.31 -20.51 -6.97
CA GLN A 27 -4.34 -20.97 -6.04
C GLN A 27 -4.33 -20.16 -4.74
N MET A 28 -3.16 -19.98 -4.11
CA MET A 28 -3.07 -19.19 -2.87
C MET A 28 -3.47 -17.73 -3.08
N THR A 29 -3.12 -17.16 -4.24
CA THR A 29 -3.45 -15.77 -4.58
C THR A 29 -4.96 -15.60 -4.71
N ILE A 30 -5.62 -16.50 -5.44
CA ILE A 30 -7.08 -16.48 -5.62
C ILE A 30 -7.80 -16.72 -4.28
N ASP A 31 -7.38 -17.72 -3.51
CA ASP A 31 -8.01 -18.05 -2.22
C ASP A 31 -7.88 -16.90 -1.21
N THR A 32 -6.69 -16.28 -1.13
CA THR A 32 -6.44 -15.15 -0.25
C THR A 32 -7.25 -13.92 -0.68
N ALA A 33 -7.28 -13.62 -1.98
CA ALA A 33 -8.07 -12.52 -2.54
C ALA A 33 -9.58 -12.73 -2.30
N GLY A 34 -10.08 -13.94 -2.51
CA GLY A 34 -11.48 -14.31 -2.28
C GLY A 34 -11.87 -14.14 -0.81
N ARG A 35 -11.02 -14.63 0.11
CA ARG A 35 -11.27 -14.48 1.55
C ARG A 35 -11.27 -13.02 2.00
N LEU A 36 -10.34 -12.21 1.52
CA LEU A 36 -10.30 -10.78 1.83
C LEU A 36 -11.52 -10.05 1.26
N LYS A 37 -11.95 -10.39 0.04
CA LYS A 37 -13.16 -9.85 -0.57
C LYS A 37 -14.39 -10.11 0.29
N GLU A 38 -14.59 -11.34 0.77
CA GLU A 38 -15.72 -11.69 1.65
C GLU A 38 -15.73 -10.89 2.96
N ILE A 39 -14.56 -10.79 3.60
CA ILE A 39 -14.40 -10.03 4.86
C ILE A 39 -14.73 -8.56 4.63
N CYS A 40 -14.13 -7.95 3.60
CA CYS A 40 -14.33 -6.55 3.28
C CYS A 40 -15.79 -6.25 2.87
N ALA A 41 -16.42 -7.13 2.08
CA ALA A 41 -17.83 -6.99 1.72
C ALA A 41 -18.75 -7.04 2.94
N THR A 42 -18.50 -7.97 3.87
CA THR A 42 -19.26 -8.09 5.12
C THR A 42 -19.16 -6.84 5.98
N LEU A 43 -17.98 -6.21 6.01
CA LEU A 43 -17.70 -5.02 6.82
C LEU A 43 -18.00 -3.69 6.11
N GLY A 44 -18.33 -3.72 4.82
CA GLY A 44 -18.55 -2.53 4.00
C GLY A 44 -17.28 -1.71 3.74
N VAL A 45 -16.12 -2.37 3.62
CA VAL A 45 -14.81 -1.75 3.37
C VAL A 45 -14.46 -1.88 1.88
N PRO A 46 -14.25 -0.78 1.14
CA PRO A 46 -13.74 -0.85 -0.23
C PRO A 46 -12.38 -1.54 -0.27
N PHE A 47 -12.16 -2.43 -1.24
CA PHE A 47 -11.03 -3.34 -1.24
C PHE A 47 -10.29 -3.38 -2.58
N ILE A 48 -8.97 -3.32 -2.50
CA ILE A 48 -8.03 -3.54 -3.61
C ILE A 48 -7.11 -4.70 -3.22
N TYR A 49 -7.05 -5.74 -4.05
CA TYR A 49 -6.11 -6.83 -3.82
C TYR A 49 -4.69 -6.39 -4.19
N LYS A 50 -3.71 -6.70 -3.34
CA LYS A 50 -2.30 -6.41 -3.60
C LYS A 50 -1.46 -7.67 -3.61
N SER A 51 -0.57 -7.80 -4.59
CA SER A 51 0.58 -8.70 -4.52
C SER A 51 1.66 -8.22 -5.48
N SER A 52 2.93 -8.43 -5.12
CA SER A 52 4.07 -8.07 -5.98
C SER A 52 4.40 -9.24 -6.92
N TYR A 53 4.61 -8.99 -8.21
CA TYR A 53 5.07 -10.03 -9.16
C TYR A 53 6.57 -10.34 -8.98
N ASP A 54 7.35 -9.34 -8.57
CA ASP A 54 8.77 -9.43 -8.28
C ASP A 54 9.11 -8.73 -6.94
N LYS A 55 10.23 -9.13 -6.34
CA LYS A 55 10.86 -8.43 -5.21
C LYS A 55 12.25 -7.98 -5.66
N ALA A 56 12.32 -6.84 -6.36
CA ALA A 56 13.58 -6.29 -6.91
C ALA A 56 14.60 -5.79 -5.87
N ASN A 57 14.25 -5.80 -4.58
CA ASN A 57 15.02 -5.16 -3.51
C ASN A 57 15.32 -6.10 -2.32
N ARG A 58 15.40 -7.42 -2.57
CA ARG A 58 15.80 -8.38 -1.52
C ARG A 58 17.23 -8.09 -1.06
N SER A 59 17.49 -8.22 0.24
CA SER A 59 18.83 -8.04 0.82
C SER A 59 19.85 -9.05 0.28
N SER A 60 19.41 -10.27 -0.04
CA SER A 60 20.25 -11.32 -0.64
C SER A 60 19.72 -11.72 -2.01
N GLY A 61 20.61 -11.81 -3.00
CA GLY A 61 20.29 -12.27 -4.36
C GLY A 61 19.87 -13.74 -4.47
N LYS A 62 19.98 -14.53 -3.39
CA LYS A 62 19.49 -15.91 -3.30
C LYS A 62 18.04 -16.02 -2.80
N SER A 63 17.46 -14.89 -2.39
CA SER A 63 16.11 -14.87 -1.85
C SER A 63 15.06 -15.08 -2.94
N PHE A 64 13.94 -15.72 -2.61
CA PHE A 64 12.80 -15.82 -3.51
C PHE A 64 12.31 -14.44 -3.96
N ARG A 65 12.08 -14.28 -5.25
CA ARG A 65 11.70 -12.99 -5.85
C ARG A 65 10.25 -12.94 -6.31
N GLY A 66 9.58 -14.08 -6.43
CA GLY A 66 8.28 -14.17 -7.10
C GLY A 66 8.38 -15.06 -8.32
N LEU A 67 7.27 -15.20 -9.04
CA LEU A 67 7.18 -15.99 -10.26
C LEU A 67 7.64 -15.22 -11.51
N GLY A 68 8.05 -13.96 -11.34
CA GLY A 68 8.41 -13.05 -12.44
C GLY A 68 7.21 -12.28 -12.98
N MET A 69 7.48 -11.32 -13.86
CA MET A 69 6.48 -10.38 -14.37
C MET A 69 5.37 -11.08 -15.15
N ASP A 70 5.70 -11.90 -16.16
CA ASP A 70 4.69 -12.51 -17.03
C ASP A 70 3.70 -13.39 -16.25
N GLU A 71 4.21 -14.31 -15.43
CA GLU A 71 3.37 -15.22 -14.64
C GLU A 71 2.66 -14.49 -13.49
N GLY A 72 3.34 -13.56 -12.82
CA GLY A 72 2.74 -12.76 -11.76
C GLY A 72 1.58 -11.89 -12.28
N LEU A 73 1.75 -11.26 -13.45
CA LEU A 73 0.69 -10.48 -14.08
C LEU A 73 -0.45 -11.35 -14.60
N ARG A 74 -0.17 -12.53 -15.16
CA ARG A 74 -1.20 -13.50 -15.55
C ARG A 74 -2.08 -13.89 -14.34
N ILE A 75 -1.46 -14.18 -13.20
CA ILE A 75 -2.17 -14.53 -11.96
C ILE A 75 -2.98 -13.33 -11.41
N LEU A 76 -2.43 -12.13 -11.44
CA LEU A 76 -3.16 -10.92 -11.03
C LEU A 76 -4.35 -10.63 -11.95
N ALA A 77 -4.22 -10.87 -13.26
CA ALA A 77 -5.34 -10.80 -14.20
C ALA A 77 -6.43 -11.82 -13.85
N GLU A 78 -6.04 -13.02 -13.41
CA GLU A 78 -6.98 -14.06 -13.00
C GLU A 78 -7.76 -13.69 -11.75
N VAL A 79 -7.13 -13.04 -10.76
CA VAL A 79 -7.81 -12.47 -9.60
C VAL A 79 -8.91 -11.49 -10.04
N LYS A 80 -8.60 -10.57 -10.95
CA LYS A 80 -9.60 -9.63 -11.50
C LYS A 80 -10.73 -10.39 -12.19
N ARG A 81 -10.39 -11.35 -13.05
CA ARG A 81 -11.36 -12.09 -13.87
C ARG A 81 -12.32 -12.92 -13.03
N GLN A 82 -11.81 -13.66 -12.04
CA GLN A 82 -12.63 -14.54 -11.21
C GLN A 82 -13.39 -13.80 -10.13
N LEU A 83 -12.76 -12.80 -9.50
CA LEU A 83 -13.28 -12.18 -8.29
C LEU A 83 -13.85 -10.78 -8.51
N ASN A 84 -13.63 -10.15 -9.66
CA ASN A 84 -14.04 -8.78 -9.95
C ASN A 84 -13.58 -7.80 -8.83
N VAL A 85 -12.33 -7.93 -8.41
CA VAL A 85 -11.68 -7.09 -7.41
C VAL A 85 -10.57 -6.30 -8.11
N PRO A 86 -10.46 -4.98 -7.89
CA PRO A 86 -9.36 -4.21 -8.44
C PRO A 86 -8.03 -4.66 -7.84
N VAL A 87 -6.98 -4.68 -8.64
CA VAL A 87 -5.65 -5.15 -8.22
C VAL A 87 -4.60 -4.05 -8.28
N LEU A 88 -3.63 -4.16 -7.39
CA LEU A 88 -2.46 -3.30 -7.27
C LEU A 88 -1.18 -4.13 -7.22
N THR A 89 -0.18 -3.72 -8.00
CA THR A 89 1.21 -4.20 -7.84
C THR A 89 2.16 -3.02 -7.88
N ASP A 90 3.32 -3.17 -7.27
CA ASP A 90 4.46 -2.29 -7.48
C ASP A 90 5.18 -2.58 -8.80
N VAL A 91 5.82 -1.52 -9.32
CA VAL A 91 6.68 -1.53 -10.52
C VAL A 91 8.12 -1.19 -10.10
N HIS A 92 9.11 -1.68 -10.83
CA HIS A 92 10.53 -1.56 -10.44
C HIS A 92 11.38 -0.87 -11.52
N GLU A 93 11.02 -1.03 -12.79
CA GLU A 93 11.70 -0.41 -13.93
C GLU A 93 10.69 0.31 -14.85
N ILE A 94 11.15 1.25 -15.67
CA ILE A 94 10.26 2.12 -16.47
C ILE A 94 9.54 1.33 -17.58
N ASP A 95 10.26 0.40 -18.20
CA ASP A 95 9.78 -0.51 -19.24
C ASP A 95 8.76 -1.53 -18.74
N GLU A 96 8.70 -1.80 -17.43
CA GLU A 96 7.65 -2.62 -16.81
C GLU A 96 6.29 -1.87 -16.72
N ILE A 97 6.29 -0.54 -16.73
CA ILE A 97 5.08 0.25 -16.40
C ILE A 97 3.94 0.00 -17.38
N ALA A 98 4.23 -0.02 -18.69
CA ALA A 98 3.21 -0.24 -19.72
C ALA A 98 2.57 -1.64 -19.63
N PRO A 99 3.32 -2.76 -19.60
CA PRO A 99 2.71 -4.09 -19.47
C PRO A 99 1.98 -4.26 -18.13
N VAL A 100 2.51 -3.73 -17.03
CA VAL A 100 1.85 -3.81 -15.72
C VAL A 100 0.54 -3.02 -15.73
N ALA A 101 0.54 -1.78 -16.24
CA ALA A 101 -0.65 -0.94 -16.33
C ALA A 101 -1.74 -1.53 -17.23
N ALA A 102 -1.40 -2.36 -18.22
CA ALA A 102 -2.39 -3.07 -19.03
C ALA A 102 -3.23 -4.06 -18.20
N VAL A 103 -2.67 -4.58 -17.10
CA VAL A 103 -3.30 -5.61 -16.26
C VAL A 103 -3.95 -5.01 -15.01
N VAL A 104 -3.22 -4.16 -14.28
CA VAL A 104 -3.62 -3.71 -12.95
C VAL A 104 -4.47 -2.43 -12.97
N ASP A 105 -5.15 -2.17 -11.86
CA ASP A 105 -6.02 -1.00 -11.70
C ASP A 105 -5.29 0.15 -11.02
N VAL A 106 -4.28 -0.17 -10.21
CA VAL A 106 -3.47 0.79 -9.46
C VAL A 106 -2.00 0.37 -9.53
N LEU A 107 -1.11 1.32 -9.83
CA LEU A 107 0.32 1.11 -9.74
C LEU A 107 0.82 1.49 -8.35
N GLN A 108 1.96 0.93 -7.93
CA GLN A 108 2.65 1.38 -6.73
C GLN A 108 4.11 1.72 -7.02
N THR A 109 4.52 2.91 -6.58
CA THR A 109 5.93 3.29 -6.57
C THR A 109 6.60 2.76 -5.29
N PRO A 110 7.66 1.95 -5.39
CA PRO A 110 8.42 1.48 -4.23
C PRO A 110 9.06 2.63 -3.44
N ALA A 111 9.20 2.46 -2.13
CA ALA A 111 9.74 3.48 -1.23
C ALA A 111 11.15 3.96 -1.62
N PHE A 112 12.01 3.07 -2.15
CA PHE A 112 13.37 3.45 -2.58
C PHE A 112 13.40 4.21 -3.91
N LEU A 113 12.33 4.15 -4.70
CA LEU A 113 12.23 4.80 -6.01
C LEU A 113 11.42 6.10 -5.97
N CYS A 114 10.87 6.49 -4.81
CA CYS A 114 9.95 7.61 -4.65
C CYS A 114 10.51 9.00 -5.04
N ARG A 115 11.83 9.13 -5.25
CA ARG A 115 12.48 10.37 -5.70
C ARG A 115 12.86 10.38 -7.17
N GLN A 116 12.90 9.22 -7.83
CA GLN A 116 13.42 9.06 -9.19
C GLN A 116 12.49 9.76 -10.18
N THR A 117 12.95 10.89 -10.75
CA THR A 117 12.07 11.79 -11.51
C THR A 117 11.45 11.11 -12.71
N ASP A 118 12.26 10.46 -13.54
CA ASP A 118 11.78 9.81 -14.76
C ASP A 118 10.84 8.64 -14.44
N PHE A 119 11.12 7.92 -13.34
CA PHE A 119 10.27 6.84 -12.86
C PHE A 119 8.88 7.35 -12.41
N ILE A 120 8.84 8.42 -11.60
CA ILE A 120 7.58 9.03 -11.15
C ILE A 120 6.78 9.55 -12.35
N ARG A 121 7.46 10.23 -13.29
CA ARG A 121 6.84 10.74 -14.51
C ARG A 121 6.23 9.59 -15.33
N ALA A 122 6.98 8.53 -15.56
CA ALA A 122 6.50 7.37 -16.32
C ALA A 122 5.30 6.68 -15.63
N CYS A 123 5.33 6.52 -14.30
CA CYS A 123 4.21 5.96 -13.54
C CYS A 123 2.95 6.82 -13.70
N ALA A 124 3.09 8.15 -13.56
CA ALA A 124 1.99 9.10 -13.71
C ALA A 124 1.40 9.12 -15.12
N GLN A 125 2.25 9.04 -16.14
CA GLN A 125 1.86 9.06 -17.55
C GLN A 125 1.19 7.77 -18.03
N SER A 126 1.22 6.69 -17.22
CA SER A 126 0.46 5.46 -17.49
C SER A 126 -1.06 5.66 -17.48
N GLY A 127 -1.55 6.75 -16.89
CA GLY A 127 -2.98 7.01 -16.71
C GLY A 127 -3.62 6.23 -15.55
N LYS A 128 -2.89 5.36 -14.85
CA LYS A 128 -3.41 4.64 -13.69
C LYS A 128 -3.30 5.47 -12.41
N PRO A 129 -4.22 5.29 -11.43
CA PRO A 129 -3.95 5.66 -10.06
C PRO A 129 -2.60 5.13 -9.57
N VAL A 130 -1.86 5.92 -8.79
CA VAL A 130 -0.54 5.52 -8.26
C VAL A 130 -0.50 5.69 -6.75
N ASN A 131 -0.18 4.60 -6.04
CA ASN A 131 0.15 4.60 -4.63
C ASN A 131 1.65 4.86 -4.45
N ILE A 132 2.04 6.04 -3.97
CA ILE A 132 3.46 6.39 -3.84
C ILE A 132 3.92 6.17 -2.41
N LYS A 133 4.76 5.17 -2.18
CA LYS A 133 5.33 4.91 -0.85
C LYS A 133 6.39 5.94 -0.49
N LYS A 134 6.23 6.57 0.67
CA LYS A 134 7.24 7.46 1.25
C LYS A 134 8.50 6.65 1.57
N GLY A 135 9.65 7.12 1.11
CA GLY A 135 10.96 6.58 1.50
C GLY A 135 11.15 6.65 3.02
N GLN A 136 11.78 5.62 3.61
CA GLN A 136 12.11 5.62 5.04
C GLN A 136 13.12 6.72 5.41
N PHE A 137 13.72 7.37 4.41
CA PHE A 137 14.65 8.48 4.51
C PHE A 137 14.00 9.85 4.25
N LEU A 138 12.70 9.90 3.90
CA LEU A 138 12.00 11.15 3.60
C LEU A 138 11.19 11.65 4.80
N ALA A 139 11.26 12.96 5.01
CA ALA A 139 10.34 13.68 5.87
C ALA A 139 8.94 13.73 5.22
N PRO A 140 7.85 13.87 6.00
CA PRO A 140 6.50 13.91 5.44
C PRO A 140 6.24 15.08 4.49
N HIS A 141 6.80 16.28 4.76
CA HIS A 141 6.63 17.45 3.90
C HIS A 141 7.28 17.27 2.51
N ASP A 142 8.32 16.44 2.40
CA ASP A 142 8.97 16.16 1.11
C ASP A 142 8.04 15.41 0.14
N MET A 143 7.01 14.74 0.64
CA MET A 143 6.02 14.06 -0.21
C MET A 143 5.23 15.05 -1.07
N LYS A 144 5.14 16.34 -0.68
CA LYS A 144 4.54 17.37 -1.53
C LYS A 144 5.25 17.48 -2.87
N ASN A 145 6.58 17.53 -2.86
CA ASN A 145 7.37 17.59 -4.09
C ASN A 145 7.22 16.33 -4.96
N VAL A 146 7.04 15.17 -4.32
CA VAL A 146 6.84 13.89 -5.04
C VAL A 146 5.47 13.85 -5.71
N ILE A 147 4.42 14.28 -5.00
CA ILE A 147 3.05 14.33 -5.53
C ILE A 147 2.93 15.41 -6.62
N ASP A 148 3.47 16.60 -6.40
CA ASP A 148 3.43 17.69 -7.38
C ASP A 148 4.15 17.29 -8.68
N LYS A 149 5.30 16.61 -8.58
CA LYS A 149 5.99 16.02 -9.74
C LYS A 149 5.12 15.03 -10.53
N ALA A 150 4.35 14.20 -9.82
CA ALA A 150 3.45 13.23 -10.46
C ALA A 150 2.27 13.94 -11.15
N ARG A 151 1.71 14.97 -10.51
CA ARG A 151 0.65 15.82 -11.08
C ARG A 151 1.12 16.57 -12.32
N ASP A 152 2.30 17.17 -12.29
CA ASP A 152 2.88 17.85 -13.45
C ASP A 152 3.05 16.89 -14.63
N ALA A 153 3.54 15.68 -14.38
CA ALA A 153 3.70 14.66 -15.42
C ALA A 153 2.36 14.18 -15.99
N ALA A 154 1.33 14.05 -15.15
CA ALA A 154 -0.03 13.75 -15.61
C ALA A 154 -0.60 14.90 -16.45
N ARG A 155 -0.41 16.16 -16.02
CA ARG A 155 -0.82 17.35 -16.75
C ARG A 155 -0.15 17.42 -18.13
N ASP A 156 1.16 17.17 -18.19
CA ASP A 156 1.94 17.11 -19.45
C ASP A 156 1.35 16.11 -20.45
N ALA A 157 0.75 15.01 -19.96
CA ALA A 157 0.11 13.97 -20.76
C ALA A 157 -1.40 14.16 -20.95
N GLY A 158 -1.98 15.29 -20.51
CA GLY A 158 -3.43 15.55 -20.61
C GLY A 158 -4.29 14.65 -19.71
N LEU A 159 -3.71 14.09 -18.65
CA LEU A 159 -4.39 13.21 -17.69
C LEU A 159 -4.84 13.99 -16.45
N SER A 160 -5.80 13.42 -15.72
CA SER A 160 -6.27 14.01 -14.45
C SER A 160 -5.20 13.91 -13.36
N GLU A 161 -5.03 15.00 -12.62
CA GLU A 161 -4.10 15.12 -11.48
C GLU A 161 -4.62 14.45 -10.20
N ASP A 162 -5.91 14.14 -10.11
CA ASP A 162 -6.54 13.50 -8.96
C ASP A 162 -6.42 11.97 -9.06
N ARG A 163 -5.17 11.48 -9.06
CA ARG A 163 -4.83 10.05 -9.25
C ARG A 163 -3.74 9.52 -8.34
N PHE A 164 -3.19 10.35 -7.46
CA PHE A 164 -2.01 10.03 -6.67
C PHE A 164 -2.37 9.90 -5.19
N MET A 165 -1.83 8.88 -4.53
CA MET A 165 -1.93 8.67 -3.09
C MET A 165 -0.55 8.76 -2.44
N ALA A 166 -0.49 9.29 -1.22
CA ALA A 166 0.72 9.34 -0.41
C ALA A 166 0.68 8.25 0.66
N CYS A 167 1.60 7.29 0.61
CA CYS A 167 1.58 6.10 1.47
C CYS A 167 2.72 6.12 2.49
N GLU A 168 2.38 6.29 3.77
CA GLU A 168 3.32 6.17 4.89
C GLU A 168 3.68 4.70 5.13
N ARG A 169 4.94 4.44 5.53
CA ARG A 169 5.44 3.11 5.85
C ARG A 169 6.56 3.11 6.90
N GLY A 170 6.64 4.16 7.71
CA GLY A 170 7.67 4.39 8.73
C GLY A 170 8.87 5.18 8.22
N VAL A 171 9.65 5.73 9.17
CA VAL A 171 10.93 6.41 8.94
C VAL A 171 12.04 5.69 9.69
N SER A 172 13.26 5.69 9.14
CA SER A 172 14.43 5.08 9.79
C SER A 172 14.68 5.70 11.17
N PHE A 173 14.81 4.85 12.19
CA PHE A 173 15.08 5.26 13.57
C PHE A 173 16.29 4.52 14.12
N GLY A 174 17.47 5.11 13.92
CA GLY A 174 18.74 4.40 14.14
C GLY A 174 18.96 3.30 13.08
N TYR A 175 19.70 2.26 13.45
CA TYR A 175 19.98 1.14 12.56
C TYR A 175 18.94 0.03 12.69
N ASN A 176 18.55 -0.54 11.55
CA ASN A 176 17.68 -1.72 11.46
C ASN A 176 16.31 -1.59 12.14
N ASN A 177 15.81 -0.36 12.30
CA ASN A 177 14.54 -0.10 12.95
C ASN A 177 13.78 1.05 12.27
N LEU A 178 12.46 1.01 12.40
CA LEU A 178 11.55 2.04 11.90
C LEU A 178 10.69 2.57 13.05
N VAL A 179 10.32 3.85 12.97
CA VAL A 179 9.28 4.44 13.80
C VAL A 179 8.22 5.07 12.91
N SER A 180 6.95 4.97 13.33
CA SER A 180 5.84 5.65 12.66
C SER A 180 5.45 6.89 13.47
N ASP A 181 5.85 8.05 12.99
CA ASP A 181 5.41 9.34 13.55
C ASP A 181 3.97 9.62 13.11
N MET A 182 2.99 9.50 14.00
CA MET A 182 1.58 9.71 13.62
C MET A 182 1.28 11.13 13.13
N ARG A 183 2.13 12.12 13.47
CA ARG A 183 2.01 13.49 12.93
C ARG A 183 2.29 13.51 11.42
N SER A 184 3.08 12.56 10.92
CA SER A 184 3.40 12.46 9.49
C SER A 184 2.14 12.29 8.64
N LEU A 185 1.14 11.57 9.16
CA LEU A 185 -0.13 11.34 8.47
C LEU A 185 -0.92 12.63 8.30
N ALA A 186 -0.94 13.48 9.33
CA ALA A 186 -1.57 14.80 9.25
C ALA A 186 -0.80 15.72 8.30
N ILE A 187 0.53 15.81 8.42
CA ILE A 187 1.38 16.63 7.56
C ILE A 187 1.24 16.23 6.08
N MET A 188 1.21 14.93 5.77
CA MET A 188 1.06 14.47 4.39
C MET A 188 -0.30 14.81 3.76
N ARG A 189 -1.33 15.19 4.54
CA ARG A 189 -2.59 15.70 3.97
C ARG A 189 -2.39 17.04 3.24
N GLU A 190 -1.35 17.81 3.58
CA GLU A 190 -0.99 19.05 2.89
C GLU A 190 -0.63 18.82 1.41
N THR A 191 -0.33 17.57 1.01
CA THR A 191 -0.18 17.21 -0.40
C THR A 191 -1.50 17.30 -1.18
N GLY A 192 -2.66 17.33 -0.51
CA GLY A 192 -3.98 17.22 -1.11
C GLY A 192 -4.29 15.85 -1.72
N ALA A 193 -3.41 14.86 -1.53
CA ALA A 193 -3.63 13.48 -1.96
C ALA A 193 -4.26 12.64 -0.82
N PRO A 194 -5.04 11.59 -1.13
CA PRO A 194 -5.45 10.62 -0.13
C PRO A 194 -4.22 10.00 0.56
N VAL A 195 -4.18 10.09 1.90
CA VAL A 195 -3.12 9.50 2.71
C VAL A 195 -3.45 8.05 3.03
N VAL A 196 -2.51 7.15 2.75
CA VAL A 196 -2.58 5.70 3.04
C VAL A 196 -1.54 5.36 4.10
N PHE A 197 -1.85 4.46 5.03
CA PHE A 197 -0.89 3.95 6.00
C PHE A 197 -0.61 2.45 5.79
N ASP A 198 0.64 2.12 5.45
CA ASP A 198 1.16 0.76 5.33
C ASP A 198 1.58 0.22 6.70
N ALA A 199 0.62 -0.40 7.39
CA ALA A 199 0.81 -0.90 8.74
C ALA A 199 1.79 -2.08 8.78
N THR A 200 1.85 -2.89 7.73
CA THR A 200 2.75 -4.05 7.64
C THR A 200 4.20 -3.64 7.52
N HIS A 201 4.51 -2.72 6.61
CA HIS A 201 5.90 -2.33 6.39
C HIS A 201 6.41 -1.33 7.44
N SER A 202 5.51 -0.69 8.19
CA SER A 202 5.84 0.14 9.36
C SER A 202 6.40 -0.66 10.54
N VAL A 203 6.18 -1.97 10.62
CA VAL A 203 6.72 -2.83 11.70
C VAL A 203 7.96 -3.63 11.27
N GLN A 204 8.52 -3.32 10.09
CA GLN A 204 9.74 -3.96 9.63
C GLN A 204 10.95 -3.59 10.49
N LEU A 205 11.85 -4.56 10.62
CA LEU A 205 13.20 -4.38 11.14
C LEU A 205 14.18 -4.61 9.97
N PRO A 206 14.48 -3.57 9.15
CA PRO A 206 15.18 -3.75 7.88
C PRO A 206 16.59 -4.29 8.10
N GLY A 207 16.93 -5.41 7.47
CA GLY A 207 18.24 -6.07 7.66
C GLY A 207 18.49 -6.66 9.05
N GLY A 208 17.49 -6.70 9.94
CA GLY A 208 17.62 -7.17 11.32
C GLY A 208 17.97 -8.65 11.49
N GLN A 209 17.90 -9.45 10.41
CA GLN A 209 18.27 -10.88 10.40
C GLN A 209 19.51 -11.17 9.54
N GLY A 210 20.28 -10.14 9.16
CA GLY A 210 21.48 -10.28 8.33
C GLY A 210 21.18 -10.47 6.84
N THR A 211 20.52 -11.57 6.46
CA THR A 211 20.21 -11.89 5.04
C THR A 211 18.76 -11.56 4.62
N SER A 212 17.91 -11.19 5.58
CA SER A 212 16.52 -10.83 5.39
C SER A 212 16.09 -9.72 6.37
N SER A 213 14.95 -9.10 6.08
CA SER A 213 14.27 -8.21 7.03
C SER A 213 13.60 -9.02 8.12
N GLY A 214 13.70 -8.54 9.37
CA GLY A 214 12.84 -8.98 10.46
C GLY A 214 11.49 -8.26 10.42
N GLY A 215 10.72 -8.41 11.48
CA GLY A 215 9.41 -7.78 11.59
C GLY A 215 8.72 -8.08 12.91
N GLN A 216 7.77 -7.23 13.28
CA GLN A 216 7.00 -7.33 14.52
C GLN A 216 5.50 -7.25 14.24
N ARG A 217 4.96 -8.27 13.55
CA ARG A 217 3.54 -8.34 13.14
C ARG A 217 2.54 -8.08 14.28
N GLU A 218 2.91 -8.38 15.53
CA GLU A 218 2.10 -8.13 16.72
C GLU A 218 1.76 -6.64 16.90
N PHE A 219 2.56 -5.73 16.32
CA PHE A 219 2.31 -4.29 16.35
C PHE A 219 1.50 -3.77 15.16
N VAL A 220 1.20 -4.60 14.14
CA VAL A 220 0.34 -4.17 13.01
C VAL A 220 -1.03 -3.70 13.49
N PRO A 221 -1.76 -4.44 14.35
CA PRO A 221 -3.02 -3.94 14.92
C PRO A 221 -2.88 -2.65 15.71
N VAL A 222 -1.75 -2.46 16.41
CA VAL A 222 -1.50 -1.27 17.24
C VAL A 222 -1.35 -0.04 16.35
N LEU A 223 -0.48 -0.12 15.35
CA LEU A 223 -0.22 1.00 14.43
C LEU A 223 -1.41 1.29 13.51
N ALA A 224 -2.15 0.27 13.07
CA ALA A 224 -3.34 0.46 12.26
C ALA A 224 -4.44 1.23 13.00
N ARG A 225 -4.65 0.91 14.30
CA ARG A 225 -5.58 1.68 15.15
C ARG A 225 -5.13 3.13 15.31
N ALA A 226 -3.84 3.36 15.55
CA ALA A 226 -3.29 4.70 15.66
C ALA A 226 -3.50 5.50 14.36
N ALA A 227 -3.22 4.91 13.19
CA ALA A 227 -3.38 5.58 11.92
C ALA A 227 -4.85 5.95 11.60
N LEU A 228 -5.81 5.06 11.89
CA LEU A 228 -7.22 5.40 11.74
C LEU A 228 -7.69 6.43 12.76
N ALA A 229 -7.19 6.39 14.00
CA ALA A 229 -7.45 7.41 15.01
C ALA A 229 -6.94 8.79 14.57
N THR A 230 -5.82 8.85 13.84
CA THR A 230 -5.33 10.09 13.23
C THR A 230 -6.24 10.54 12.08
N GLY A 231 -6.80 9.63 11.29
CA GLY A 231 -7.74 9.91 10.21
C GLY A 231 -7.13 9.78 8.81
N VAL A 232 -6.85 8.56 8.35
CA VAL A 232 -6.31 8.32 6.99
C VAL A 232 -7.42 7.95 5.99
N ALA A 233 -7.14 8.09 4.69
CA ALA A 233 -8.08 7.69 3.64
C ALA A 233 -8.10 6.18 3.43
N GLY A 234 -6.97 5.49 3.66
CA GLY A 234 -6.89 4.04 3.50
C GLY A 234 -5.78 3.39 4.31
N LEU A 235 -5.85 2.07 4.39
CA LEU A 235 -4.84 1.22 5.00
C LEU A 235 -4.23 0.30 3.95
N PHE A 236 -2.94 0.02 4.11
CA PHE A 236 -2.25 -1.04 3.38
C PHE A 236 -1.79 -2.11 4.38
N MET A 237 -2.08 -3.38 4.08
CA MET A 237 -1.66 -4.52 4.90
C MET A 237 -1.33 -5.74 4.03
N GLU A 238 -0.22 -6.41 4.32
CA GLU A 238 0.03 -7.74 3.76
C GLU A 238 -0.44 -8.81 4.75
N THR A 239 -0.98 -9.90 4.20
CA THR A 239 -1.51 -11.04 4.93
C THR A 239 -0.98 -12.33 4.34
N HIS A 240 -1.02 -13.40 5.13
CA HIS A 240 -0.70 -14.74 4.64
C HIS A 240 -1.53 -15.80 5.38
N PRO A 241 -1.96 -16.90 4.73
CA PRO A 241 -2.64 -18.01 5.42
C PRO A 241 -1.79 -18.60 6.56
N ASN A 242 -0.48 -18.72 6.34
CA ASN A 242 0.50 -19.15 7.32
C ASN A 242 1.77 -18.30 7.25
N PRO A 243 1.87 -17.14 7.93
CA PRO A 243 2.98 -16.22 7.68
C PRO A 243 4.36 -16.73 8.13
N ALA A 244 4.44 -17.89 8.80
CA ALA A 244 5.71 -18.56 9.05
C ALA A 244 6.32 -19.18 7.77
N GLU A 245 5.50 -19.48 6.76
CA GLU A 245 5.91 -20.09 5.49
C GLU A 245 6.01 -19.11 4.32
N ALA A 246 5.61 -17.85 4.54
CA ALA A 246 5.63 -16.81 3.51
C ALA A 246 7.04 -16.59 2.95
N LYS A 247 7.16 -16.45 1.63
CA LYS A 247 8.46 -16.32 0.95
C LYS A 247 9.07 -14.91 1.01
N SER A 248 8.27 -13.93 1.41
CA SER A 248 8.70 -12.55 1.65
C SER A 248 7.91 -11.94 2.81
N ASP A 249 8.60 -11.18 3.67
CA ASP A 249 8.03 -10.38 4.76
C ASP A 249 7.03 -11.09 5.70
N GLY A 250 7.11 -12.43 5.80
CA GLY A 250 6.35 -13.23 6.76
C GLY A 250 6.35 -12.71 8.21
N PRO A 251 7.49 -12.22 8.76
CA PRO A 251 7.53 -11.60 10.08
C PRO A 251 6.62 -10.38 10.28
N ASN A 252 6.21 -9.72 9.19
CA ASN A 252 5.36 -8.52 9.19
C ASN A 252 3.89 -8.83 8.85
N ALA A 253 3.64 -9.91 8.12
CA ALA A 253 2.33 -10.22 7.57
C ALA A 253 1.31 -10.59 8.65
N VAL A 254 0.10 -10.03 8.53
CA VAL A 254 -1.03 -10.38 9.39
C VAL A 254 -1.47 -11.82 9.07
N PRO A 255 -1.74 -12.69 10.06
CA PRO A 255 -2.34 -13.98 9.78
C PRO A 255 -3.74 -13.80 9.17
N LEU A 256 -4.02 -14.42 8.02
CA LEU A 256 -5.28 -14.24 7.29
C LEU A 256 -6.52 -14.51 8.17
N GLY A 257 -6.44 -15.53 9.03
CA GLY A 257 -7.52 -15.87 9.98
C GLY A 257 -7.81 -14.80 11.04
N ARG A 258 -6.97 -13.76 11.17
CA ARG A 258 -7.15 -12.63 12.10
C ARG A 258 -7.63 -11.36 11.41
N MET A 259 -7.69 -11.32 10.07
CA MET A 259 -8.06 -10.11 9.32
C MET A 259 -9.46 -9.60 9.66
N ALA A 260 -10.45 -10.50 9.81
CA ALA A 260 -11.83 -10.10 10.13
C ALA A 260 -11.92 -9.35 11.47
N ALA A 261 -11.43 -9.96 12.55
CA ALA A 261 -11.45 -9.36 13.90
C ALA A 261 -10.65 -8.04 13.96
N LEU A 262 -9.54 -7.95 13.21
CA LEU A 262 -8.77 -6.71 13.09
C LEU A 262 -9.61 -5.63 12.41
N LEU A 263 -10.18 -5.91 11.24
CA LEU A 263 -10.94 -4.94 10.45
C LEU A 263 -12.22 -4.48 11.14
N GLU A 264 -12.91 -5.34 11.90
CA GLU A 264 -14.08 -4.96 12.72
C GLU A 264 -13.77 -3.81 13.69
N THR A 265 -12.61 -3.90 14.38
CA THR A 265 -12.15 -2.85 15.29
C THR A 265 -11.82 -1.58 14.52
N LEU A 266 -11.17 -1.72 13.37
CA LEU A 266 -10.72 -0.60 12.55
C LEU A 266 -11.90 0.18 11.94
N VAL A 267 -12.95 -0.51 11.46
CA VAL A 267 -14.20 0.13 10.98
C VAL A 267 -14.85 0.97 12.07
N THR A 268 -14.84 0.48 13.31
CA THR A 268 -15.41 1.23 14.44
C THR A 268 -14.65 2.54 14.70
N LEU A 269 -13.32 2.50 14.67
CA LEU A 269 -12.47 3.68 14.86
C LEU A 269 -12.62 4.69 13.71
N ASP A 270 -12.57 4.23 12.46
CA ASP A 270 -12.72 5.09 11.29
C ASP A 270 -14.03 5.87 11.33
N ARG A 271 -15.14 5.17 11.63
CA ARG A 271 -16.45 5.80 11.77
C ARG A 271 -16.51 6.81 12.91
N ALA A 272 -15.80 6.59 14.01
CA ALA A 272 -15.80 7.53 15.13
C ALA A 272 -15.05 8.81 14.77
N VAL A 273 -13.88 8.68 14.13
CA VAL A 273 -12.97 9.78 13.80
C VAL A 273 -13.52 10.64 12.67
N LYS A 274 -14.11 10.04 11.63
CA LYS A 274 -14.62 10.75 10.45
C LYS A 274 -16.02 11.36 10.61
N ARG A 275 -16.63 11.27 11.79
CA ARG A 275 -17.94 11.89 12.08
C ARG A 275 -17.87 13.40 12.25
N VAL A 276 -16.71 13.93 12.58
CA VAL A 276 -16.49 15.35 12.87
C VAL A 276 -15.30 15.85 12.06
N PRO A 277 -15.25 17.15 11.73
CA PRO A 277 -14.05 17.76 11.19
C PRO A 277 -12.87 17.58 12.16
N PHE A 278 -11.67 17.47 11.58
CA PHE A 278 -10.44 17.39 12.34
C PHE A 278 -10.12 18.73 13.00
N LEU A 279 -10.04 18.73 14.33
CA LEU A 279 -9.83 19.94 15.13
C LEU A 279 -8.47 20.58 14.83
N GLU A 280 -7.47 19.79 14.45
CA GLU A 280 -6.15 20.30 14.07
C GLU A 280 -6.14 21.19 12.82
N ASN A 281 -7.21 21.18 12.01
CA ASN A 281 -7.32 22.02 10.82
C ASN A 281 -7.73 23.47 11.14
N ASP A 282 -8.30 23.72 12.33
CA ASP A 282 -8.81 25.02 12.76
C ASP A 282 -8.55 25.20 14.27
N PHE A 283 -7.30 24.99 14.67
CA PHE A 283 -6.91 24.93 16.08
C PHE A 283 -6.54 26.29 16.68
N ASN A 284 -6.47 27.36 15.87
CA ASN A 284 -5.99 28.69 16.27
C ASN A 284 -6.92 29.81 15.82
#